data_AF-A0A956G0L5-F1
#
_entry.id   AF-A0A956G0L5-F1
#
_cell.length_a   1.000
_cell.length_b   1.000
_cell.length_c   1.000
_cell.angle_alpha   90.00
_cell.angle_beta   90.00
_cell.angle_gamma   90.00
#
_symmetry.space_group_name_H-M   'P 1'
#
loop_
_entity.id
_entity.type
_entity.pdbx_description
1 polymer ?
#
loop_
_entity_poly.entity_id
_entity_poly.type
_entity_poly.pdbx_seq_one_letter_code
_entity_poly.pdbx_strand_id
1 'polypeptide(L)'
;MAADTAELEKNQQIYTDFDEFLKSAITEYYKIGGKSKRGNFIALIIASGEAASLAMDSLKSGSGVRKLAVGAVGVVALRIGLRYALSGPLGILLAGATAASLIAYFVKNRGEIAGKITRYRTLVATLKESYAKLQSDHRDGRLDDQQRDLMVDGLMKRFLSDLDAEPADA
;
A
#
# COMPACT_ATOMS: atom_id res chain seq x y z
N MET A 1 -0.61 5.20 27.63
CA MET A 1 0.33 6.34 27.59
C MET A 1 1.32 6.23 26.44
N ALA A 2 2.33 5.34 26.43
CA ALA A 2 3.25 5.24 25.28
C ALA A 2 2.59 4.78 23.96
N ALA A 3 1.55 3.94 24.03
CA ALA A 3 0.78 3.52 22.85
C ALA A 3 -0.08 4.65 22.27
N ASP A 4 -0.66 5.50 23.13
CA ASP A 4 -1.48 6.64 22.69
C ASP A 4 -0.64 7.69 21.98
N THR A 5 0.58 7.95 22.45
CA THR A 5 1.49 8.92 21.82
C THR A 5 1.94 8.43 20.44
N ALA A 6 2.23 7.14 20.31
CA ALA A 6 2.62 6.55 19.03
C ALA A 6 1.50 6.54 17.98
N GLU A 7 0.24 6.32 18.39
CA GLU A 7 -0.92 6.44 17.49
C GLU A 7 -1.15 7.89 17.04
N LEU A 8 -1.00 8.86 17.94
CA LEU A 8 -1.14 10.29 17.61
C LEU A 8 -0.04 10.79 16.66
N GLU A 9 1.22 10.43 16.91
CA GLU A 9 2.34 10.77 16.03
C GLU A 9 2.16 10.14 14.65
N LYS A 10 1.69 8.89 14.58
CA LYS A 10 1.39 8.22 13.31
C LYS A 10 0.25 8.89 12.55
N ASN A 11 -0.79 9.32 13.26
CA ASN A 11 -1.87 10.09 12.64
C ASN A 11 -1.36 11.41 12.07
N GLN A 12 -0.42 12.09 12.75
CA GLN A 12 0.24 13.29 12.22
C GLN A 12 1.15 13.02 11.01
N GLN A 13 1.80 11.85 10.95
CA GLN A 13 2.65 11.47 9.81
C GLN A 13 1.85 11.29 8.53
N ILE A 14 0.60 10.82 8.59
CA ILE A 14 -0.31 10.76 7.42
C ILE A 14 -0.48 12.16 6.80
N TYR A 15 -0.51 13.20 7.62
CA TYR A 15 -0.70 14.58 7.17
C TYR A 15 0.57 15.28 6.73
N THR A 16 1.75 14.66 6.86
CA THR A 16 3.04 15.31 6.56
C THR A 16 3.96 14.48 5.66
N ASP A 17 3.73 13.18 5.55
CA ASP A 17 4.51 12.23 4.76
C ASP A 17 3.60 11.45 3.79
N PHE A 18 3.95 11.49 2.50
CA PHE A 18 3.15 10.83 1.46
C PHE A 18 3.22 9.31 1.54
N ASP A 19 4.34 8.73 1.97
CA ASP A 19 4.50 7.28 2.05
C ASP A 19 3.63 6.73 3.19
N GLU A 20 3.57 7.42 4.34
CA GLU A 20 2.65 7.06 5.43
C GLU A 20 1.18 7.28 5.04
N PHE A 21 0.87 8.34 4.31
CA PHE A 21 -0.45 8.54 3.72
C PHE A 21 -0.85 7.39 2.77
N LEU A 22 0.03 7.00 1.84
CA LEU A 22 -0.23 5.93 0.88
C LEU A 22 -0.37 4.56 1.57
N LYS A 23 0.48 4.26 2.56
CA LYS A 23 0.34 3.05 3.39
C LYS A 23 -1.00 3.02 4.11
N SER A 24 -1.43 4.16 4.68
CA SER A 24 -2.74 4.29 5.32
C SER A 24 -3.88 4.01 4.33
N ALA A 25 -3.79 4.55 3.10
CA ALA A 25 -4.76 4.31 2.04
C ALA A 25 -4.87 2.83 1.66
N ILE A 26 -3.75 2.17 1.43
CA ILE A 26 -3.69 0.73 1.08
C ILE A 26 -4.29 -0.12 2.20
N THR A 27 -4.02 0.25 3.46
CA THR A 27 -4.56 -0.42 4.64
C THR A 27 -6.06 -0.28 4.74
N GLU A 28 -6.55 0.94 4.58
CA GLU A 28 -7.98 1.24 4.67
C GLU A 28 -8.74 0.54 3.54
N TYR A 29 -8.18 0.53 2.33
CA TYR A 29 -8.73 -0.24 1.21
C TYR A 29 -8.86 -1.73 1.51
N TYR A 30 -7.83 -2.33 2.14
CA TYR A 30 -7.87 -3.72 2.57
C TYR A 30 -8.92 -3.97 3.65
N LYS A 31 -9.05 -3.08 4.63
CA LYS A 31 -10.06 -3.20 5.71
C LYS A 31 -11.48 -3.17 5.17
N ILE A 32 -11.77 -2.25 4.24
CA ILE A 32 -13.10 -2.08 3.64
C ILE A 32 -13.43 -3.24 2.70
N GLY A 33 -12.48 -3.66 1.87
CA GLY A 33 -12.70 -4.63 0.79
C GLY A 33 -12.43 -6.09 1.14
N GLY A 34 -11.60 -6.35 2.15
CA GLY A 34 -11.21 -7.68 2.59
C GLY A 34 -10.96 -8.67 1.45
N LYS A 35 -11.71 -9.78 1.45
CA LYS A 35 -11.57 -10.85 0.45
C LYS A 35 -12.27 -10.57 -0.88
N SER A 36 -13.27 -9.69 -0.93
CA SER A 36 -14.05 -9.44 -2.16
C SER A 36 -13.30 -8.58 -3.17
N LYS A 37 -12.39 -7.72 -2.69
CA LYS A 37 -11.60 -6.79 -3.54
C LYS A 37 -10.14 -7.20 -3.72
N ARG A 38 -9.82 -8.51 -3.59
CA ARG A 38 -8.43 -9.03 -3.65
C ARG A 38 -7.70 -8.66 -4.94
N GLY A 39 -8.37 -8.75 -6.10
CA GLY A 39 -7.76 -8.38 -7.39
C GLY A 39 -7.36 -6.91 -7.44
N ASN A 40 -8.24 -6.03 -6.99
CA ASN A 40 -7.98 -4.59 -6.89
C ASN A 40 -6.86 -4.31 -5.88
N PHE A 41 -6.91 -4.92 -4.70
CA PHE A 41 -5.88 -4.74 -3.68
C PHE A 41 -4.48 -5.14 -4.18
N ILE A 42 -4.36 -6.27 -4.89
CA ILE A 42 -3.08 -6.70 -5.46
C ILE A 42 -2.62 -5.74 -6.55
N ALA A 43 -3.51 -5.32 -7.44
CA ALA A 43 -3.18 -4.32 -8.47
C ALA A 43 -2.68 -3.02 -7.83
N LEU A 44 -3.29 -2.60 -6.72
CA LEU A 44 -2.93 -1.39 -5.99
C LEU A 44 -1.54 -1.47 -5.38
N ILE A 45 -1.20 -2.58 -4.71
CA ILE A 45 0.14 -2.82 -4.15
C ILE A 45 1.22 -2.79 -5.25
N ILE A 46 0.91 -3.34 -6.43
CA ILE A 46 1.86 -3.32 -7.55
C ILE A 46 1.99 -1.91 -8.13
N ALA A 47 0.87 -1.20 -8.26
CA ALA A 47 0.82 0.16 -8.80
C ALA A 47 1.48 1.20 -7.88
N SER A 48 1.39 1.03 -6.56
CA SER A 48 2.01 1.91 -5.57
C SER A 48 3.54 1.82 -5.55
N GLY A 49 4.12 0.80 -6.20
CA GLY A 49 5.55 0.56 -6.16
C GLY A 49 6.04 -0.09 -4.87
N GLU A 50 5.17 -0.33 -3.88
CA GLU A 50 5.54 -1.06 -2.65
C GLU A 50 6.00 -2.50 -2.96
N ALA A 51 5.45 -3.11 -4.02
CA ALA A 51 5.93 -4.41 -4.52
C ALA A 51 7.40 -4.39 -4.99
N ALA A 52 7.89 -3.26 -5.52
CA ALA A 52 9.26 -3.13 -6.01
C ALA A 52 10.27 -2.96 -4.87
N SER A 53 9.93 -2.18 -3.83
CA SER A 53 10.74 -2.07 -2.61
C SER A 53 10.84 -3.41 -1.86
N LEU A 54 9.73 -4.16 -1.78
CA LEU A 54 9.71 -5.52 -1.22
C LEU A 54 10.61 -6.51 -1.97
N ALA A 55 10.71 -6.38 -3.29
CA ALA A 55 11.59 -7.21 -4.13
C ALA A 55 13.07 -6.77 -4.04
N MET A 56 13.35 -5.47 -4.02
CA MET A 56 14.72 -4.93 -3.95
C MET A 56 15.37 -5.10 -2.57
N ASP A 57 14.64 -4.96 -1.46
CA ASP A 57 15.16 -5.20 -0.11
C ASP A 57 15.47 -6.68 0.15
N SER A 58 14.74 -7.58 -0.52
CA SER A 58 15.00 -9.02 -0.50
C SER A 58 16.28 -9.39 -1.25
N LEU A 59 16.65 -8.62 -2.29
CA LEU A 59 17.90 -8.76 -3.01
C LEU A 59 19.09 -8.18 -2.24
N LYS A 60 18.92 -7.03 -1.56
CA LYS A 60 19.98 -6.39 -0.78
C LYS A 60 20.32 -7.11 0.52
N SER A 61 19.38 -7.86 1.12
CA SER A 61 19.61 -8.63 2.35
C SER A 61 20.16 -10.05 2.12
N GLY A 62 20.42 -10.43 0.87
CA GLY A 62 20.90 -11.76 0.49
C GLY A 62 22.41 -11.94 0.60
N SER A 63 22.93 -12.13 1.82
CA SER A 63 24.21 -12.84 2.00
C SER A 63 23.95 -14.33 2.28
N GLY A 64 24.34 -15.20 1.36
CA GLY A 64 24.54 -16.63 1.65
C GLY A 64 23.78 -17.60 0.74
N VAL A 65 24.35 -17.86 -0.43
CA VAL A 65 24.06 -19.05 -1.23
C VAL A 65 24.71 -20.26 -0.57
N ARG A 66 23.93 -21.25 -0.10
CA ARG A 66 24.14 -22.68 -0.42
C ARG A 66 23.16 -23.62 0.29
N LYS A 67 22.64 -24.53 -0.54
CA LYS A 67 22.08 -25.85 -0.21
C LYS A 67 20.85 -25.86 0.69
N LEU A 68 19.69 -25.58 0.08
CA LEU A 68 18.49 -26.34 0.40
C LEU A 68 17.83 -26.77 -0.91
N ALA A 69 17.45 -28.03 -0.92
CA ALA A 69 17.10 -28.81 -2.08
C ALA A 69 15.98 -28.18 -2.91
N VAL A 70 16.08 -28.44 -4.20
CA VAL A 70 14.97 -28.44 -5.15
C VAL A 70 13.82 -29.25 -4.53
N GLY A 71 12.83 -28.52 -4.03
CA GLY A 71 11.60 -28.99 -3.42
C GLY A 71 10.58 -27.84 -3.45
N ALA A 72 10.02 -27.61 -4.63
CA ALA A 72 8.81 -26.83 -4.96
C ALA A 72 8.46 -25.58 -4.09
N VAL A 73 8.93 -24.41 -4.54
CA VAL A 73 8.23 -23.09 -4.53
C VAL A 73 7.89 -22.41 -3.17
N GLY A 74 7.90 -23.10 -2.03
CA GLY A 74 7.24 -22.58 -0.81
C GLY A 74 8.04 -21.66 0.12
N VAL A 75 9.38 -21.75 0.20
CA VAL A 75 10.10 -21.21 1.38
C VAL A 75 10.65 -19.80 1.19
N VAL A 76 10.90 -19.37 -0.06
CA VAL A 76 11.49 -18.04 -0.33
C VAL A 76 10.46 -16.92 -0.16
N ALA A 77 9.17 -17.19 -0.41
CA ALA A 77 8.10 -16.22 -0.16
C ALA A 77 7.86 -15.95 1.34
N LEU A 78 8.23 -16.89 2.23
CA LEU A 78 7.87 -16.85 3.65
C LEU A 78 8.79 -15.94 4.49
N ARG A 79 10.06 -15.75 4.10
CA ARG A 79 10.99 -14.88 4.84
C ARG A 79 10.88 -13.39 4.48
N ILE A 80 10.32 -13.08 3.32
CA ILE A 80 10.18 -11.70 2.81
C ILE A 80 8.97 -11.01 3.47
N GLY A 81 7.87 -11.74 3.67
CA GLY A 81 6.69 -11.20 4.37
C GLY A 81 6.87 -10.96 5.87
N LEU A 82 7.85 -11.62 6.51
CA LEU A 82 7.99 -11.61 7.98
C LEU A 82 8.62 -10.32 8.54
N ARG A 83 9.42 -9.57 7.75
CA ARG A 83 9.99 -8.29 8.22
C ARG A 83 9.06 -7.10 8.00
N TYR A 84 8.25 -7.10 6.93
CA TYR A 84 7.16 -6.13 6.78
C TYR A 84 6.04 -6.36 7.82
N ALA A 85 5.97 -7.58 8.37
CA ALA A 85 5.11 -7.89 9.51
C ALA A 85 5.49 -7.15 10.81
N LEU A 86 6.73 -6.62 10.90
CA LEU A 86 7.35 -6.17 12.15
C LEU A 86 7.66 -4.66 12.20
N SER A 87 7.41 -3.88 11.15
CA SER A 87 7.71 -2.43 11.14
C SER A 87 6.48 -1.52 11.27
N GLY A 88 5.34 -2.04 11.71
CA GLY A 88 4.16 -1.24 12.04
C GLY A 88 2.84 -2.01 12.02
N PRO A 89 1.70 -1.36 12.35
CA PRO A 89 0.37 -2.00 12.45
C PRO A 89 -0.13 -2.68 11.16
N LEU A 90 0.36 -2.29 9.98
CA LEU A 90 0.07 -3.01 8.72
C LEU A 90 0.63 -4.42 8.72
N GLY A 91 1.81 -4.59 9.31
CA GLY A 91 2.54 -5.83 9.30
C GLY A 91 1.83 -6.95 10.07
N ILE A 92 1.14 -6.58 11.14
CA ILE A 92 0.43 -7.50 12.02
C ILE A 92 -0.87 -8.02 11.35
N LEU A 93 -1.48 -7.25 10.43
CA LEU A 93 -2.68 -7.66 9.68
C LEU A 93 -2.39 -8.57 8.48
N LEU A 94 -1.15 -8.58 7.96
CA LEU A 94 -0.72 -9.40 6.81
C LEU A 94 0.02 -10.70 7.21
N ALA A 95 -0.30 -11.26 8.38
CA ALA A 95 0.34 -12.47 8.90
C ALA A 95 0.15 -13.69 7.95
N GLY A 96 1.23 -14.09 7.25
CA GLY A 96 1.52 -15.42 6.69
C GLY A 96 0.52 -16.02 5.68
N ALA A 97 -0.71 -16.32 6.11
CA ALA A 97 -1.74 -16.97 5.31
C ALA A 97 -2.33 -16.05 4.21
N THR A 98 -2.29 -14.73 4.42
CA THR A 98 -2.78 -13.75 3.42
C THR A 98 -1.78 -13.57 2.28
N ALA A 99 -0.47 -13.46 2.54
CA ALA A 99 0.52 -13.24 1.48
C ALA A 99 0.56 -14.38 0.45
N ALA A 100 0.65 -15.64 0.89
CA ALA A 100 0.66 -16.79 -0.02
C ALA A 100 -0.65 -16.92 -0.81
N SER A 101 -1.80 -16.64 -0.18
CA SER A 101 -3.09 -16.68 -0.87
C SER A 101 -3.28 -15.53 -1.86
N LEU A 102 -2.72 -14.34 -1.59
CA LEU A 102 -2.69 -13.23 -2.54
C LEU A 102 -1.79 -13.54 -3.75
N ILE A 103 -0.64 -14.18 -3.55
CA ILE A 103 0.24 -14.62 -4.64
C ILE A 103 -0.46 -15.68 -5.50
N ALA A 104 -1.05 -16.71 -4.89
CA ALA A 104 -1.78 -17.74 -5.61
C ALA A 104 -2.97 -17.14 -6.39
N TYR A 105 -3.68 -16.19 -5.79
CA TYR A 105 -4.76 -15.45 -6.45
C TYR A 105 -4.23 -14.60 -7.61
N PHE A 106 -3.08 -13.93 -7.45
CA PHE A 106 -2.44 -13.16 -8.51
C PHE A 106 -2.11 -14.04 -9.72
N VAL A 107 -1.44 -15.18 -9.50
CA VAL A 107 -1.07 -16.12 -10.56
C VAL A 107 -2.30 -16.62 -11.32
N LYS A 108 -3.39 -16.92 -10.60
CA LYS A 108 -4.66 -17.40 -11.20
C LYS A 108 -5.39 -16.31 -11.99
N ASN A 109 -5.31 -15.05 -11.56
CA ASN A 109 -6.09 -13.93 -12.13
C ASN A 109 -5.22 -12.85 -12.81
N ARG A 110 -4.04 -13.25 -13.31
CA ARG A 110 -3.00 -12.33 -13.83
C ARG A 110 -3.50 -11.34 -14.89
N GLY A 111 -4.40 -11.76 -15.78
CA GLY A 111 -4.91 -10.91 -16.87
C GLY A 111 -5.80 -9.79 -16.37
N GLU A 112 -6.76 -10.12 -15.50
CA GLU A 112 -7.65 -9.15 -14.85
C GLU A 112 -6.85 -8.14 -14.02
N ILE A 113 -5.89 -8.63 -13.22
CA ILE A 113 -5.07 -7.77 -12.37
C ILE A 113 -4.16 -6.88 -13.21
N ALA A 114 -3.52 -7.41 -14.26
CA ALA A 114 -2.67 -6.63 -15.16
C ALA A 114 -3.44 -5.47 -15.83
N GLY A 115 -4.69 -5.69 -16.22
CA GLY A 115 -5.55 -4.65 -16.80
C GLY A 115 -5.81 -3.47 -15.85
N LYS A 116 -5.79 -3.70 -14.52
CA LYS A 116 -6.05 -2.69 -13.50
C LYS A 116 -4.80 -1.88 -13.11
N ILE A 117 -3.61 -2.48 -13.24
CA ILE A 117 -2.34 -1.87 -12.78
C ILE A 117 -2.12 -0.49 -13.42
N THR A 118 -2.32 -0.35 -14.73
CA THR A 118 -2.07 0.93 -15.43
C THR A 118 -2.96 2.04 -14.90
N ARG A 119 -4.27 1.78 -14.76
CA ARG A 119 -5.22 2.74 -14.18
C ARG A 119 -4.81 3.13 -12.77
N TYR A 120 -4.44 2.16 -11.95
CA TYR A 120 -4.06 2.42 -10.55
C TYR A 120 -2.73 3.18 -10.45
N ARG A 121 -1.78 2.98 -11.36
CA ARG A 121 -0.57 3.81 -11.42
C ARG A 121 -0.92 5.26 -11.68
N THR A 122 -1.87 5.53 -12.59
CA THR A 122 -2.37 6.88 -12.83
C THR A 122 -3.04 7.45 -11.59
N LEU A 123 -3.91 6.70 -10.92
CA LEU A 123 -4.56 7.15 -9.69
C LEU A 123 -3.55 7.47 -8.57
N VAL A 124 -2.53 6.62 -8.38
CA VAL A 124 -1.46 6.87 -7.39
C VAL A 124 -0.63 8.10 -7.75
N ALA A 125 -0.34 8.31 -9.04
CA ALA A 125 0.38 9.50 -9.50
C ALA A 125 -0.43 10.78 -9.25
N THR A 126 -1.71 10.80 -9.64
CA THR A 126 -2.63 11.92 -9.35
C THR A 126 -2.77 12.16 -7.85
N LEU A 127 -2.82 11.08 -7.05
CA LEU A 127 -2.87 11.15 -5.59
C LEU A 127 -1.63 11.86 -5.02
N LYS A 128 -0.44 11.48 -5.50
CA LYS A 128 0.84 12.09 -5.12
C LYS A 128 0.89 13.58 -5.47
N GLU A 129 0.48 13.94 -6.67
CA GLU A 129 0.43 15.34 -7.12
C GLU A 129 -0.53 16.18 -6.27
N SER A 130 -1.73 15.63 -6.00
CA SER A 130 -2.75 16.30 -5.19
C SER A 130 -2.28 16.49 -3.75
N TYR A 131 -1.67 15.47 -3.16
CA TYR A 131 -1.09 15.56 -1.81
C TYR A 131 0.04 16.59 -1.76
N ALA A 132 0.99 16.54 -2.70
CA ALA A 132 2.09 17.49 -2.77
C ALA A 132 1.60 18.94 -2.92
N LYS A 133 0.51 19.14 -3.66
CA LYS A 133 -0.15 20.45 -3.78
C LYS A 133 -0.72 20.93 -2.46
N LEU A 134 -1.46 20.08 -1.72
CA LEU A 134 -1.97 20.44 -0.38
C LEU A 134 -0.85 20.83 0.57
N GLN A 135 0.26 20.08 0.55
CA GLN A 135 1.44 20.43 1.35
C GLN A 135 2.08 21.75 0.92
N SER A 136 2.12 22.03 -0.38
CA SER A 136 2.61 23.32 -0.88
C SER A 136 1.73 24.47 -0.43
N ASP A 137 0.41 24.34 -0.59
CA ASP A 137 -0.54 25.38 -0.21
C ASP A 137 -0.53 25.63 1.31
N HIS A 138 -0.31 24.58 2.13
CA HIS A 138 -0.08 24.72 3.57
C HIS A 138 1.23 25.46 3.88
N ARG A 139 2.35 25.07 3.26
CA ARG A 139 3.64 25.76 3.45
C ARG A 139 3.61 27.21 3.00
N ASP A 140 2.82 27.53 1.96
CA ASP A 140 2.62 28.88 1.45
C ASP A 140 1.62 29.70 2.30
N GLY A 141 1.07 29.11 3.38
CA GLY A 141 0.12 29.75 4.29
C GLY A 141 -1.29 29.95 3.70
N ARG A 142 -1.61 29.29 2.57
CA ARG A 142 -2.95 29.31 1.96
C ARG A 142 -3.93 28.37 2.65
N LEU A 143 -3.40 27.36 3.36
CA LEU A 143 -4.16 26.44 4.19
C LEU A 143 -3.60 26.46 5.60
N ASP A 144 -4.47 26.49 6.59
CA ASP A 144 -4.09 26.17 7.97
C ASP A 144 -3.99 24.65 8.19
N ASP A 145 -3.51 24.22 9.36
CA ASP A 145 -3.35 22.80 9.69
C ASP A 145 -4.67 22.03 9.61
N GLN A 146 -5.76 22.61 10.12
CA GLN A 146 -7.06 21.94 10.16
C GLN A 146 -7.66 21.77 8.75
N GLN A 147 -7.50 22.80 7.91
CA GLN A 147 -7.90 22.77 6.51
C GLN A 147 -7.10 21.74 5.72
N ARG A 148 -5.76 21.70 5.90
CA ARG A 148 -4.90 20.68 5.29
C ARG A 148 -5.38 19.28 5.66
N ASP A 149 -5.60 19.03 6.95
CA ASP A 149 -5.96 17.69 7.43
C ASP A 149 -7.30 17.23 6.86
N LEU A 150 -8.32 18.11 6.85
CA LEU A 150 -9.61 17.81 6.23
C LEU A 150 -9.49 17.53 4.73
N MET A 151 -8.65 18.26 4.02
CA MET A 151 -8.42 18.05 2.58
C MET A 151 -7.67 16.75 2.30
N VAL A 152 -6.69 16.39 3.14
CA VAL A 152 -5.98 15.10 3.06
C VAL A 152 -6.95 13.94 3.33
N ASP A 153 -7.83 14.07 4.32
CA ASP A 153 -8.88 13.08 4.60
C ASP A 153 -9.88 12.95 3.43
N GLY A 154 -10.27 14.07 2.83
CA GLY A 154 -11.12 14.10 1.64
C GLY A 154 -10.44 13.43 0.45
N LEU A 155 -9.14 13.68 0.27
CA LEU A 155 -8.32 13.07 -0.78
C LEU A 155 -8.23 11.55 -0.61
N MET A 156 -8.04 11.07 0.63
CA MET A 156 -8.08 9.64 0.97
C MET A 156 -9.41 9.01 0.54
N LYS A 157 -10.53 9.57 0.99
CA LYS A 157 -11.87 9.02 0.69
C LYS A 157 -12.14 8.98 -0.81
N ARG A 158 -11.78 10.05 -1.53
CA ARG A 158 -11.92 10.10 -2.99
C ARG A 158 -11.08 9.03 -3.66
N PHE A 159 -9.81 8.88 -3.28
CA PHE A 159 -8.94 7.86 -3.84
C PHE A 159 -9.48 6.45 -3.67
N LEU A 160 -9.95 6.11 -2.46
CA LEU A 160 -10.57 4.81 -2.18
C LEU A 160 -11.82 4.56 -3.03
N SER A 161 -12.64 5.59 -3.23
CA SER A 161 -13.81 5.52 -4.12
C SER A 161 -13.40 5.32 -5.59
N ASP A 162 -12.38 6.05 -6.06
CA ASP A 162 -11.90 5.98 -7.44
C ASP A 162 -11.28 4.60 -7.76
N LEU A 163 -10.68 3.92 -6.78
CA LEU A 163 -10.16 2.55 -6.96
C LEU A 163 -11.27 1.55 -7.32
N ASP A 164 -12.47 1.75 -6.79
CA ASP A 164 -13.62 0.87 -6.99
C ASP A 164 -14.52 1.28 -8.16
N ALA A 165 -14.42 2.52 -8.62
CA ALA A 165 -15.14 2.96 -9.79
C ALA A 165 -14.76 2.10 -11.01
N GLU A 166 -15.76 1.53 -11.67
CA GLU A 166 -15.56 0.91 -12.97
C GLU A 166 -15.02 1.97 -13.94
N PRO A 167 -14.08 1.62 -14.83
CA PRO A 167 -13.72 2.52 -15.91
C PRO A 167 -15.02 2.82 -16.67
N ALA A 168 -15.43 4.08 -16.71
CA ALA A 168 -16.52 4.52 -17.57
C ALA A 168 -16.24 3.97 -18.97
N ASP A 169 -17.22 3.27 -19.53
CA ASP A 169 -17.14 2.43 -20.72
C ASP A 169 -16.12 2.93 -21.75
N ALA A 170 -15.17 2.06 -22.10
CA ALA A 170 -14.21 2.28 -23.19
C ALA A 170 -14.82 1.89 -24.54
#